data_AF-A0A3M2DIH3-F1
#
_entry.id   AF-A0A3M2DIH3-F1
#
_cell.length_a   1.000
_cell.length_b   1.000
_cell.length_c   1.000
_cell.angle_alpha   90.00
_cell.angle_beta   90.00
_cell.angle_gamma   90.00
#
_symmetry.space_group_name_H-M   'P 1'
#
loop_
_entity.id
_entity.type
_entity.pdbx_description
1 polymer ?
#
loop_
_entity_poly.entity_id
_entity_poly.type
_entity_poly.pdbx_seq_one_letter_code
_entity_poly.pdbx_strand_id
1 'polypeptide(L)'
;MSWWSELSSSEQWIVLGGSTLLAFMLYGRHVVQYKRLLRDIEHRIHLAPIEITGGIGATIGARTVGLLLQDQFVRVQHLLRRVSQPSSSMSSLPGLSPIPSEHTLPFVGDFRTIDLALRGRSVDVGLPSELEVQEDLTIKLGTVHIPLGFLVNLIQGIVRMIPMPYRRRYLSNLIHLSITAVGDHVQVLVYRRSPGPQLSDPRHHLSNMSPSGASPMADEASPRSGIMSHRLDVRSLNDFSVVLRDAAFMILECHGAIFKQKKWLGIRCLAEGYELLEAFRQSGDPPLLQRARICFGKAAETDSTCWEAWYFYGALCLAERTRESIRLATMAFRRVLKAEDTCLLALAHTGLANCEAQRIHRLAERDPEVLAQAQQHMAHAVTHWKQSRADSDHPWILATRALVLHVDESGALDERRQRFSEAARYYLAAIRLDPENAMFYNNLGWVYLKMADWGLTDIGPFDTAEEPRLWKGDPERLAERCLKMAVDLDPRNKLAHANLCLLYALPAFRASACLDLCWFHGKTAIALDAHYINGHRDLAVSLLRYGRHDEAFVYFQKALTICGNMEKGREITNDCLQVLQDEQHADEHELHRWREAALNLVNPAVP
;
A
#
# COMPACT_ATOMS: atom_id res chain seq x y z
N MET A 1 -89.22 -36.00 33.92
CA MET A 1 -89.40 -35.39 32.57
C MET A 1 -89.06 -33.92 32.71
N SER A 2 -88.14 -33.27 32.02
CA SER A 2 -87.07 -33.65 31.10
C SER A 2 -86.47 -32.31 30.65
N TRP A 3 -85.15 -32.16 30.81
CA TRP A 3 -84.26 -31.44 29.88
C TRP A 3 -84.46 -29.92 29.71
N TRP A 4 -83.44 -29.12 30.07
CA TRP A 4 -82.39 -28.68 29.15
C TRP A 4 -81.31 -27.91 29.93
N SER A 5 -80.23 -28.64 30.21
CA SER A 5 -78.89 -28.16 30.47
C SER A 5 -78.21 -27.90 29.13
N GLU A 6 -77.81 -26.66 28.83
CA GLU A 6 -76.75 -26.34 27.85
C GLU A 6 -76.43 -24.85 27.92
N LEU A 7 -75.64 -24.46 28.91
CA LEU A 7 -74.79 -23.28 28.80
C LEU A 7 -73.40 -23.78 28.46
N SER A 8 -72.97 -23.32 27.31
CA SER A 8 -72.13 -24.01 26.36
C SER A 8 -70.65 -23.91 26.70
N SER A 9 -69.92 -24.88 26.17
CA SER A 9 -68.47 -24.95 25.94
C SER A 9 -67.79 -23.70 25.37
N SER A 10 -68.50 -22.60 25.12
CA SER A 10 -68.05 -21.41 24.38
C SER A 10 -66.98 -20.58 25.10
N GLU A 11 -66.94 -20.52 26.43
CA GLU A 11 -65.89 -19.76 27.15
C GLU A 11 -64.52 -20.46 27.14
N GLN A 12 -64.49 -21.80 27.13
CA GLN A 12 -63.22 -22.55 26.97
C GLN A 12 -62.65 -22.39 25.55
N TRP A 13 -63.50 -22.36 24.53
CA TRP A 13 -63.09 -22.11 23.14
C TRP A 13 -62.58 -20.68 22.91
N ILE A 14 -63.04 -19.67 23.67
CA ILE A 14 -62.56 -18.29 23.55
C ILE A 14 -61.15 -18.14 24.15
N VAL A 15 -60.87 -18.80 25.28
CA VAL A 15 -59.52 -18.79 25.90
C VAL A 15 -58.53 -19.66 25.11
N LEU A 16 -58.95 -20.83 24.62
CA LEU A 16 -58.16 -21.67 23.70
C LEU A 16 -57.98 -21.00 22.33
N GLY A 17 -59.00 -20.31 21.82
CA GLY A 17 -58.97 -19.55 20.58
C GLY A 17 -58.06 -18.32 20.66
N GLY A 18 -58.09 -17.58 21.77
CA GLY A 18 -57.20 -16.45 22.02
C GLY A 18 -55.73 -16.86 22.19
N SER A 19 -55.47 -17.97 22.89
CA SER A 19 -54.11 -18.50 23.07
C SER A 19 -53.53 -19.11 21.79
N THR A 20 -54.34 -19.79 20.97
CA THR A 20 -53.93 -20.28 19.64
C THR A 20 -53.74 -19.16 18.62
N LEU A 21 -54.60 -18.14 18.63
CA LEU A 21 -54.44 -16.93 17.81
C LEU A 21 -53.16 -16.18 18.18
N LEU A 22 -52.87 -16.02 19.49
CA LEU A 22 -51.64 -15.42 19.98
C LEU A 22 -50.41 -16.25 19.58
N ALA A 23 -50.47 -17.57 19.71
CA ALA A 23 -49.41 -18.47 19.25
C ALA A 23 -49.15 -18.34 17.74
N PHE A 24 -50.21 -18.23 16.93
CA PHE A 24 -50.11 -18.05 15.48
C PHE A 24 -49.56 -16.67 15.10
N MET A 25 -49.97 -15.60 15.79
CA MET A 25 -49.41 -14.25 15.60
C MET A 25 -47.92 -14.19 15.98
N LEU A 26 -47.55 -14.79 17.12
CA LEU A 26 -46.15 -14.89 17.56
C LEU A 26 -45.32 -15.71 16.58
N TYR A 27 -45.84 -16.84 16.11
CA TYR A 27 -45.21 -17.66 15.08
C TYR A 27 -45.01 -16.88 13.77
N GLY A 28 -46.07 -16.24 13.25
CA GLY A 28 -46.00 -15.40 12.05
C GLY A 28 -45.00 -14.25 12.18
N ARG A 29 -44.96 -13.59 13.35
CA ARG A 29 -43.97 -12.53 13.66
C ARG A 29 -42.54 -13.07 13.61
N HIS A 30 -42.27 -14.22 14.21
CA HIS A 30 -40.94 -14.85 14.17
C HIS A 30 -40.53 -15.29 12.76
N VAL A 31 -41.46 -15.82 11.96
CA VAL A 31 -41.20 -16.18 10.56
C VAL A 31 -40.81 -14.94 9.74
N VAL A 32 -41.56 -13.85 9.87
CA VAL A 32 -41.25 -12.58 9.21
C VAL A 32 -39.90 -12.03 9.69
N GLN A 33 -39.61 -12.13 10.99
CA GLN A 33 -38.34 -11.69 11.57
C GLN A 33 -37.15 -12.47 11.00
N TYR A 34 -37.18 -13.82 11.02
CA TYR A 34 -36.11 -14.63 10.46
C TYR A 34 -35.95 -14.46 8.95
N LYS A 35 -37.05 -14.22 8.22
CA LYS A 35 -36.99 -13.88 6.79
C LYS A 35 -36.30 -12.53 6.54
N ARG A 36 -36.56 -11.51 7.39
CA ARG A 36 -35.86 -10.22 7.33
C ARG A 36 -34.37 -10.38 7.66
N LEU A 37 -34.07 -11.04 8.77
CA LEU A 37 -32.70 -11.30 9.21
C LEU A 37 -31.88 -12.08 8.18
N LEU A 38 -32.50 -13.05 7.48
CA LEU A 38 -31.84 -13.80 6.43
C LEU A 38 -31.51 -12.94 5.20
N ARG A 39 -32.36 -11.96 4.85
CA ARG A 39 -32.05 -10.96 3.80
C ARG A 39 -30.95 -10.02 4.26
N ASP A 40 -30.96 -9.60 5.52
CA ASP A 40 -29.95 -8.69 6.07
C ASP A 40 -28.54 -9.31 6.08
N ILE A 41 -28.42 -10.62 6.30
CA ILE A 41 -27.15 -11.38 6.27
C ILE A 41 -26.41 -11.25 4.93
N GLU A 42 -27.11 -11.03 3.82
CA GLU A 42 -26.48 -10.85 2.51
C GLU A 42 -25.72 -9.51 2.41
N HIS A 43 -26.09 -8.54 3.25
CA HIS A 43 -25.56 -7.18 3.22
C HIS A 43 -24.82 -6.77 4.49
N ARG A 44 -24.97 -7.53 5.59
CA ARG A 44 -24.42 -7.22 6.91
C ARG A 44 -23.73 -8.43 7.52
N ILE A 45 -22.72 -8.17 8.33
CA ILE A 45 -22.02 -9.20 9.09
C ILE A 45 -22.86 -9.55 10.33
N HIS A 46 -23.34 -10.79 10.42
CA HIS A 46 -24.01 -11.32 11.60
C HIS A 46 -23.11 -12.36 12.29
N LEU A 47 -22.75 -12.08 13.54
CA LEU A 47 -21.98 -13.00 14.37
C LEU A 47 -22.90 -13.84 15.28
N ALA A 48 -22.50 -15.09 15.50
CA ALA A 48 -22.98 -15.85 16.65
C ALA A 48 -22.40 -15.26 17.95
N PRO A 49 -22.93 -15.63 19.15
CA PRO A 49 -22.31 -15.26 20.41
C PRO A 49 -20.81 -15.62 20.42
N ILE A 50 -19.98 -14.66 20.81
CA ILE A 50 -18.52 -14.83 20.81
C ILE A 50 -18.16 -15.81 21.93
N GLU A 51 -17.50 -16.90 21.58
CA GLU A 51 -17.03 -17.91 22.53
C GLU A 51 -15.62 -17.51 22.99
N ILE A 52 -15.41 -17.35 24.31
CA ILE A 52 -14.12 -16.94 24.87
C ILE A 52 -13.78 -17.83 26.06
N THR A 53 -12.59 -18.42 26.04
CA THR A 53 -12.09 -19.26 27.14
C THR A 53 -10.66 -18.86 27.52
N GLY A 54 -10.44 -18.56 28.80
CA GLY A 54 -9.12 -18.21 29.34
C GLY A 54 -8.58 -16.83 28.95
N GLY A 55 -7.42 -16.50 29.54
CA GLY A 55 -6.62 -15.31 29.19
C GLY A 55 -7.30 -13.95 29.42
N ILE A 56 -6.75 -12.92 28.78
CA ILE A 56 -7.22 -11.53 28.87
C ILE A 56 -8.68 -11.41 28.42
N GLY A 57 -9.05 -12.11 27.34
CA GLY A 57 -10.41 -12.10 26.79
C GLY A 57 -11.48 -12.57 27.78
N ALA A 58 -11.22 -13.66 28.53
CA ALA A 58 -12.15 -14.13 29.55
C ALA A 58 -12.26 -13.15 30.74
N THR A 59 -11.16 -12.45 31.06
CA THR A 59 -11.10 -11.49 32.16
C THR A 59 -11.96 -10.24 31.88
N ILE A 60 -11.90 -9.71 30.65
CA ILE A 60 -12.68 -8.52 30.26
C ILE A 60 -14.11 -8.85 29.80
N GLY A 61 -14.39 -10.11 29.51
CA GLY A 61 -15.72 -10.64 29.18
C GLY A 61 -16.15 -10.46 27.72
N ALA A 62 -17.01 -11.36 27.25
CA ALA A 62 -17.45 -11.43 25.84
C ALA A 62 -18.14 -10.15 25.33
N ARG A 63 -18.85 -9.43 26.19
CA ARG A 63 -19.49 -8.14 25.84
C ARG A 63 -18.44 -7.09 25.48
N THR A 64 -17.41 -6.93 26.31
CA THR A 64 -16.32 -5.98 26.10
C THR A 64 -15.52 -6.34 24.86
N VAL A 65 -15.24 -7.64 24.67
CA VAL A 65 -14.58 -8.13 23.45
C VAL A 65 -15.39 -7.82 22.20
N GLY A 66 -16.72 -7.97 22.25
CA GLY A 66 -17.60 -7.57 21.15
C GLY A 66 -17.51 -6.08 20.80
N LEU A 67 -17.44 -5.19 21.80
CA LEU A 67 -17.26 -3.75 21.60
C LEU A 67 -15.89 -3.42 20.99
N LEU A 68 -14.82 -4.04 21.51
CA LEU A 68 -13.47 -3.86 20.97
C LEU A 68 -13.35 -4.39 19.53
N LEU A 69 -13.98 -5.52 19.22
CA LEU A 69 -14.04 -6.06 17.87
C LEU A 69 -14.80 -5.12 16.92
N GLN A 70 -15.88 -4.49 17.39
CA GLN A 70 -16.60 -3.49 16.61
C GLN A 70 -15.73 -2.26 16.29
N ASP A 71 -14.94 -1.78 17.26
CA ASP A 71 -13.94 -0.72 17.03
C ASP A 71 -12.91 -1.15 15.96
N GLN A 72 -12.42 -2.40 16.02
CA GLN A 72 -11.53 -2.94 14.99
C GLN A 72 -12.17 -2.96 13.61
N PHE A 73 -13.45 -3.34 13.48
CA PHE A 73 -14.15 -3.28 12.20
C PHE A 73 -14.22 -1.87 11.63
N VAL A 74 -14.48 -0.87 12.47
CA VAL A 74 -14.49 0.54 12.05
C VAL A 74 -13.11 0.96 11.54
N ARG A 75 -12.05 0.62 12.28
CA ARG A 75 -10.65 0.90 11.86
C ARG A 75 -10.29 0.23 10.55
N VAL A 76 -10.57 -1.08 10.43
CA VAL A 76 -10.30 -1.86 9.21
C VAL A 76 -11.09 -1.29 8.03
N GLN A 77 -12.35 -0.90 8.24
CA GLN A 77 -13.16 -0.30 7.20
C GLN A 77 -12.61 1.06 6.74
N HIS A 78 -12.22 1.93 7.67
CA HIS A 78 -11.57 3.19 7.33
C HIS A 78 -10.29 2.96 6.54
N LEU A 79 -9.48 1.99 6.96
CA LEU A 79 -8.24 1.63 6.29
C LEU A 79 -8.49 1.10 4.87
N LEU A 80 -9.38 0.12 4.70
CA LEU A 80 -9.71 -0.44 3.39
C LEU A 80 -10.26 0.63 2.44
N ARG A 81 -11.08 1.58 2.94
CA ARG A 81 -11.56 2.70 2.13
C ARG A 81 -10.43 3.59 1.63
N ARG A 82 -9.45 3.90 2.48
CA ARG A 82 -8.28 4.70 2.12
C ARG A 82 -7.41 3.99 1.09
N VAL A 83 -7.25 2.68 1.24
CA VAL A 83 -6.52 1.83 0.27
C VAL A 83 -7.27 1.73 -1.06
N SER A 84 -8.60 1.70 -1.06
CA SER A 84 -9.43 1.55 -2.28
C SER A 84 -9.72 2.86 -3.03
N GLN A 85 -9.28 4.03 -2.55
CA GLN A 85 -9.41 5.30 -3.28
C GLN A 85 -8.09 5.64 -3.99
N PRO A 86 -8.01 5.50 -5.33
CA PRO A 86 -6.75 5.60 -6.08
C PRO A 86 -6.19 7.02 -6.20
N SER A 87 -6.99 8.07 -6.02
CA SER A 87 -6.59 9.46 -6.33
C SER A 87 -5.63 10.12 -5.33
N SER A 88 -5.58 9.67 -4.07
CA SER A 88 -4.73 10.27 -3.03
C SER A 88 -3.54 9.40 -2.59
N SER A 89 -3.62 8.08 -2.80
CA SER A 89 -2.61 7.12 -2.33
C SER A 89 -1.57 6.74 -3.39
N MET A 90 -1.97 6.65 -4.67
CA MET A 90 -1.02 6.32 -5.76
C MET A 90 -0.21 7.53 -6.24
N SER A 91 -0.74 8.74 -6.07
CA SER A 91 -0.08 10.01 -6.39
C SER A 91 1.13 10.31 -5.50
N SER A 92 1.27 9.63 -4.36
CA SER A 92 2.23 9.98 -3.30
C SER A 92 2.93 8.76 -2.69
N LEU A 93 3.30 7.79 -3.53
CA LEU A 93 4.33 6.83 -3.15
C LEU A 93 5.70 7.53 -3.24
N PRO A 94 6.48 7.57 -2.15
CA PRO A 94 7.83 8.09 -2.21
C PRO A 94 8.66 7.15 -3.09
N GLY A 95 9.04 7.60 -4.28
CA GLY A 95 10.31 7.18 -4.85
C GLY A 95 11.38 7.53 -3.81
N LEU A 96 12.16 6.54 -3.42
CA LEU A 96 12.87 6.58 -2.16
C LEU A 96 13.95 7.66 -2.18
N SER A 97 13.64 8.77 -1.50
CA SER A 97 14.62 9.61 -0.84
C SER A 97 15.23 8.83 0.32
N PRO A 98 16.50 9.07 0.67
CA PRO A 98 16.96 8.76 2.01
C PRO A 98 16.19 9.65 2.99
N ILE A 99 15.13 9.10 3.58
CA ILE A 99 14.70 9.37 4.96
C ILE A 99 14.53 10.86 5.32
N PRO A 100 13.30 11.37 5.39
CA PRO A 100 13.03 12.65 6.05
C PRO A 100 13.28 12.55 7.56
N SER A 101 13.64 13.65 8.20
CA SER A 101 13.35 13.84 9.62
C SER A 101 12.96 15.30 9.79
N GLU A 102 11.73 15.49 10.26
CA GLU A 102 11.12 16.71 10.83
C GLU A 102 10.69 17.86 9.90
N HIS A 103 9.36 18.08 9.93
CA HIS A 103 8.56 19.29 9.68
C HIS A 103 8.44 19.89 8.26
N THR A 104 7.27 19.71 7.62
CA THR A 104 6.23 20.77 7.45
C THR A 104 4.91 20.21 6.84
N LEU A 105 3.77 20.70 7.35
CA LEU A 105 2.37 20.58 6.85
C LEU A 105 1.97 21.97 6.32
N PRO A 106 1.08 22.15 5.30
CA PRO A 106 -0.38 22.11 5.54
C PRO A 106 -1.36 21.81 4.34
N PHE A 107 -2.62 21.50 4.69
CA PHE A 107 -3.93 21.80 4.02
C PHE A 107 -4.36 21.07 2.71
N VAL A 108 -5.42 20.22 2.67
CA VAL A 108 -6.92 20.42 2.64
C VAL A 108 -7.51 20.85 1.27
N GLY A 109 -8.47 20.05 0.77
CA GLY A 109 -9.38 20.30 -0.36
C GLY A 109 -9.29 19.16 -1.39
N ASP A 110 -10.32 18.39 -1.79
CA ASP A 110 -11.74 18.66 -1.89
C ASP A 110 -12.62 17.47 -1.46
N PHE A 111 -13.70 17.81 -0.75
CA PHE A 111 -14.85 16.95 -0.57
C PHE A 111 -15.79 17.07 -1.78
N ARG A 112 -16.30 15.95 -2.29
CA ARG A 112 -17.72 15.81 -2.64
C ARG A 112 -18.18 14.34 -2.62
N THR A 113 -19.28 14.18 -1.90
CA THR A 113 -20.12 13.02 -1.55
C THR A 113 -20.59 12.15 -2.72
N ILE A 114 -20.81 10.84 -2.45
CA ILE A 114 -22.09 10.11 -2.66
C ILE A 114 -22.02 8.71 -1.99
N ASP A 115 -23.20 8.26 -1.54
CA ASP A 115 -23.53 7.22 -0.56
C ASP A 115 -22.96 5.81 -0.73
N LEU A 116 -22.62 5.20 0.42
CA LEU A 116 -23.03 3.82 0.72
C LEU A 116 -23.54 3.81 2.17
N ALA A 117 -24.86 3.71 2.31
CA ALA A 117 -25.62 3.91 3.55
C ALA A 117 -25.06 3.13 4.76
N LEU A 118 -24.19 3.80 5.53
CA LEU A 118 -24.00 3.59 6.97
C LEU A 118 -24.73 4.72 7.67
N ARG A 119 -26.06 4.67 7.71
CA ARG A 119 -26.78 5.49 8.68
C ARG A 119 -26.78 4.75 10.02
N GLY A 120 -25.94 5.24 10.91
CA GLY A 120 -25.98 4.91 12.32
C GLY A 120 -27.22 5.47 13.04
N ARG A 121 -27.32 5.03 14.30
CA ARG A 121 -28.35 5.24 15.34
C ARG A 121 -29.53 4.27 15.21
N SER A 122 -29.91 3.50 16.22
CA SER A 122 -29.54 3.41 17.64
C SER A 122 -29.17 1.95 17.98
N VAL A 123 -28.25 1.71 18.92
CA VAL A 123 -28.61 1.23 20.27
C VAL A 123 -30.02 0.62 20.30
N ASP A 124 -30.09 -0.70 20.22
CA ASP A 124 -30.91 -1.46 21.16
C ASP A 124 -29.93 -2.27 22.01
N VAL A 125 -29.35 -1.58 23.00
CA VAL A 125 -29.13 -2.24 24.30
C VAL A 125 -30.53 -2.48 24.82
N GLY A 126 -31.05 -3.64 24.44
CA GLY A 126 -32.42 -4.06 24.65
C GLY A 126 -32.48 -5.56 24.49
N LEU A 127 -31.81 -6.31 25.38
CA LEU A 127 -32.64 -7.32 26.04
C LEU A 127 -33.78 -6.48 26.62
N PRO A 128 -35.06 -6.74 26.31
CA PRO A 128 -36.05 -6.34 27.27
C PRO A 128 -35.57 -7.02 28.56
N SER A 129 -35.02 -6.24 29.50
CA SER A 129 -35.46 -6.40 30.86
C SER A 129 -36.97 -6.45 30.71
N GLU A 130 -37.50 -7.66 30.83
CA GLU A 130 -38.89 -7.85 31.17
C GLU A 130 -39.13 -6.83 32.28
N LEU A 131 -39.72 -5.70 31.91
CA LEU A 131 -40.51 -4.94 32.85
C LEU A 131 -41.61 -5.95 33.16
N GLU A 132 -41.36 -6.78 34.16
CA GLU A 132 -42.39 -7.38 34.99
C GLU A 132 -43.17 -6.20 35.55
N VAL A 133 -44.05 -5.64 34.72
CA VAL A 133 -45.29 -5.12 35.23
C VAL A 133 -46.01 -6.37 35.72
N GLN A 134 -45.73 -6.69 36.99
CA GLN A 134 -46.36 -7.75 37.74
C GLN A 134 -47.79 -7.30 38.07
N GLU A 135 -48.59 -7.04 37.04
CA GLU A 135 -50.03 -7.08 37.18
C GLU A 135 -50.40 -8.56 37.05
N ASP A 136 -50.55 -9.22 38.19
CA ASP A 136 -51.01 -10.60 38.33
C ASP A 136 -52.46 -10.73 37.83
N LEU A 137 -52.64 -10.64 36.51
CA LEU A 137 -53.87 -11.09 35.87
C LEU A 137 -53.91 -12.60 36.01
N THR A 138 -54.75 -13.09 36.92
CA THR A 138 -55.03 -14.52 37.06
C THR A 138 -56.35 -14.85 36.37
N ILE A 139 -56.35 -15.85 35.49
CA ILE A 139 -57.60 -16.43 34.98
C ILE A 139 -58.12 -17.41 36.05
N LYS A 140 -59.35 -17.21 36.54
CA LYS A 140 -60.06 -18.17 37.39
C LYS A 140 -60.78 -19.19 36.51
N LEU A 141 -60.37 -20.46 36.61
CA LEU A 141 -61.08 -21.61 36.02
C LEU A 141 -61.54 -22.51 37.17
N GLY A 142 -62.80 -22.36 37.59
CA GLY A 142 -63.31 -23.04 38.79
C GLY A 142 -62.55 -22.62 40.05
N THR A 143 -61.93 -23.58 40.75
CA THR A 143 -61.11 -23.34 41.95
C THR A 143 -59.63 -23.07 41.67
N VAL A 144 -59.20 -23.12 40.41
CA VAL A 144 -57.79 -22.97 40.02
C VAL A 144 -57.52 -21.57 39.47
N HIS A 145 -56.47 -20.92 39.98
CA HIS A 145 -55.99 -19.62 39.53
C HIS A 145 -54.71 -19.82 38.70
N ILE A 146 -54.74 -19.45 37.41
CA ILE A 146 -53.58 -19.55 36.53
C ILE A 146 -53.06 -18.13 36.23
N PRO A 147 -51.80 -17.79 36.54
CA PRO A 147 -51.20 -16.51 36.16
C PRO A 147 -51.10 -16.39 34.64
N LEU A 148 -51.54 -15.27 34.06
CA LEU A 148 -51.49 -15.05 32.61
C LEU A 148 -50.05 -15.11 32.09
N GLY A 149 -49.07 -14.63 32.87
CA GLY A 149 -47.64 -14.71 32.55
C GLY A 149 -47.15 -16.14 32.35
N PHE A 150 -47.67 -17.10 33.14
CA PHE A 150 -47.35 -18.52 32.96
C PHE A 150 -47.90 -19.07 31.64
N LEU A 151 -49.14 -18.71 31.28
CA LEU A 151 -49.75 -19.07 30.00
C LEU A 151 -48.99 -18.48 28.81
N VAL A 152 -48.58 -17.21 28.88
CA VAL A 152 -47.77 -16.56 27.83
C VAL A 152 -46.42 -17.25 27.67
N ASN A 153 -45.73 -17.55 28.78
CA ASN A 153 -44.45 -18.25 28.75
C ASN A 153 -44.57 -19.69 28.24
N LEU A 154 -45.65 -20.39 28.59
CA LEU A 154 -45.95 -21.73 28.07
C LEU A 154 -46.22 -21.69 26.56
N ILE A 155 -47.02 -20.74 26.08
CA ILE A 155 -47.30 -20.55 24.65
C ILE A 155 -46.01 -20.20 23.88
N GLN A 156 -45.18 -19.31 24.41
CA GLN A 156 -43.87 -19.01 23.83
C GLN A 156 -42.97 -20.25 23.79
N GLY A 157 -42.98 -21.07 24.85
CA GLY A 157 -42.26 -22.34 24.91
C GLY A 157 -42.72 -23.32 23.82
N ILE A 158 -44.03 -23.50 23.65
CA ILE A 158 -44.63 -24.36 22.62
C ILE A 158 -44.27 -23.84 21.22
N VAL A 159 -44.40 -22.53 20.97
CA VAL A 159 -44.04 -21.90 19.68
C VAL A 159 -42.56 -22.09 19.37
N ARG A 160 -41.66 -22.08 20.37
CA ARG A 160 -40.22 -22.35 20.18
C ARG A 160 -39.91 -23.80 19.79
N MET A 161 -40.78 -24.75 20.12
CA MET A 161 -40.64 -26.16 19.74
C MET A 161 -41.10 -26.46 18.30
N ILE A 162 -41.92 -25.59 17.71
CA ILE A 162 -42.37 -25.74 16.32
C ILE A 162 -41.20 -25.42 15.36
N PRO A 163 -40.95 -26.25 14.32
CA PRO A 163 -39.92 -25.98 13.32
C PRO A 163 -40.17 -24.64 12.62
N MET A 164 -39.34 -23.64 12.92
CA MET A 164 -39.45 -22.30 12.33
C MET A 164 -38.81 -22.27 10.93
N PRO A 165 -39.55 -21.92 9.87
CA PRO A 165 -38.97 -21.69 8.56
C PRO A 165 -37.95 -20.54 8.65
N TYR A 166 -36.92 -20.60 7.81
CA TYR A 166 -35.77 -19.67 7.79
C TYR A 166 -34.86 -19.69 9.03
N ARG A 167 -35.30 -20.10 10.23
CA ARG A 167 -34.47 -20.11 11.45
C ARG A 167 -33.20 -20.94 11.30
N ARG A 168 -33.30 -22.19 10.84
CA ARG A 168 -32.13 -23.06 10.61
C ARG A 168 -31.18 -22.46 9.57
N ARG A 169 -31.73 -21.91 8.49
CA ARG A 169 -30.97 -21.26 7.42
C ARG A 169 -30.30 -19.97 7.88
N TYR A 170 -30.93 -19.18 8.74
CA TYR A 170 -30.34 -18.01 9.36
C TYR A 170 -29.18 -18.41 10.29
N LEU A 171 -29.42 -19.35 11.20
CA LEU A 171 -28.41 -19.81 12.16
C LEU A 171 -27.19 -20.45 11.47
N SER A 172 -27.38 -21.18 10.37
CA SER A 172 -26.26 -21.75 9.60
C SER A 172 -25.43 -20.70 8.85
N ASN A 173 -25.97 -19.49 8.63
CA ASN A 173 -25.23 -18.40 7.98
C ASN A 173 -24.52 -17.46 8.97
N LEU A 174 -24.72 -17.64 10.28
CA LEU A 174 -23.97 -16.89 11.28
C LEU A 174 -22.49 -17.25 11.23
N ILE A 175 -21.64 -16.23 11.37
CA ILE A 175 -20.19 -16.42 11.51
C ILE A 175 -19.89 -16.62 12.99
N HIS A 176 -19.19 -17.71 13.30
CA HIS A 176 -18.74 -18.03 14.64
C HIS A 176 -17.32 -17.51 14.85
N LEU A 177 -17.10 -16.88 16.01
CA LEU A 177 -15.79 -16.45 16.50
C LEU A 177 -15.55 -17.14 17.84
N SER A 178 -14.47 -17.90 17.93
CA SER A 178 -13.99 -18.52 19.16
C SER A 178 -12.57 -18.05 19.46
N ILE A 179 -12.32 -17.62 20.69
CA ILE A 179 -11.00 -17.17 21.17
C ILE A 179 -10.66 -18.01 22.39
N THR A 180 -9.67 -18.88 22.27
CA THR A 180 -9.25 -19.79 23.34
C THR A 180 -7.81 -19.48 23.75
N ALA A 181 -7.55 -19.39 25.05
CA ALA A 181 -6.23 -19.07 25.60
C ALA A 181 -5.74 -20.17 26.55
N VAL A 182 -4.49 -20.59 26.36
CA VAL A 182 -3.77 -21.53 27.23
C VAL A 182 -2.41 -20.92 27.59
N GLY A 183 -2.29 -20.39 28.80
CA GLY A 183 -1.15 -19.55 29.18
C GLY A 183 -1.14 -18.25 28.36
N ASP A 184 0.02 -17.91 27.79
CA ASP A 184 0.19 -16.76 26.88
C ASP A 184 -0.28 -17.07 25.45
N HIS A 185 -0.56 -18.34 25.11
CA HIS A 185 -0.92 -18.72 23.74
C HIS A 185 -2.42 -18.57 23.50
N VAL A 186 -2.80 -17.76 22.52
CA VAL A 186 -4.19 -17.54 22.11
C VAL A 186 -4.43 -18.10 20.72
N GLN A 187 -5.50 -18.88 20.56
CA GLN A 187 -6.01 -19.35 19.28
C GLN A 187 -7.33 -18.67 18.95
N VAL A 188 -7.39 -18.06 17.76
CA VAL A 188 -8.61 -17.50 17.17
C VAL A 188 -9.13 -18.45 16.12
N LEU A 189 -10.42 -18.74 16.17
CA LEU A 189 -11.13 -19.55 15.19
C LEU A 189 -12.30 -18.75 14.61
N VAL A 190 -12.37 -18.65 13.28
CA VAL A 190 -13.50 -18.04 12.56
C VAL A 190 -14.06 -19.03 11.54
N TYR A 191 -15.36 -19.30 11.59
CA TYR A 191 -15.98 -20.30 10.72
C TYR A 191 -17.49 -20.09 10.55
N ARG A 192 -18.07 -20.72 9.52
CA ARG A 192 -19.52 -20.93 9.39
C ARG A 192 -19.84 -22.39 9.65
N ARG A 193 -20.95 -22.68 10.34
CA ARG A 193 -21.44 -24.06 10.46
C ARG A 193 -22.00 -24.47 9.10
N SER A 194 -21.48 -25.54 8.51
CA SER A 194 -22.06 -26.09 7.28
C SER A 194 -23.55 -26.33 7.49
N PRO A 195 -24.42 -25.98 6.51
CA PRO A 195 -25.80 -26.40 6.58
C PRO A 195 -25.80 -27.93 6.68
N GLY A 196 -26.39 -28.48 7.74
CA GLY A 196 -26.63 -29.93 7.83
C GLY A 196 -27.37 -30.43 6.57
N PRO A 197 -27.36 -31.74 6.29
CA PRO A 197 -27.89 -32.29 5.05
C PRO A 197 -29.28 -31.71 4.78
N GLN A 198 -29.41 -31.05 3.62
CA GLN A 198 -30.68 -30.54 3.16
C GLN A 198 -31.63 -31.73 3.06
N LEU A 199 -32.75 -31.70 3.78
CA LEU A 199 -33.92 -32.48 3.37
C LEU A 199 -34.31 -31.92 2.01
N SER A 200 -33.93 -32.63 0.95
CA SER A 200 -34.28 -32.32 -0.43
C SER A 200 -35.79 -32.14 -0.52
N ASP A 201 -36.20 -31.05 -1.13
CA ASP A 201 -37.60 -30.80 -1.48
C ASP A 201 -38.02 -31.89 -2.49
N PRO A 202 -38.99 -32.78 -2.16
CA PRO A 202 -39.34 -33.91 -3.02
C PRO A 202 -40.05 -33.49 -4.32
N ARG A 203 -40.18 -32.19 -4.60
CA ARG A 203 -40.92 -31.65 -5.75
C ARG A 203 -40.07 -31.41 -7.00
N HIS A 204 -38.76 -31.65 -6.97
CA HIS A 204 -37.89 -31.47 -8.15
C HIS A 204 -37.44 -32.76 -8.84
N HIS A 205 -37.88 -33.93 -8.38
CA HIS A 205 -37.71 -35.18 -9.13
C HIS A 205 -38.93 -35.43 -10.01
N LEU A 206 -39.02 -34.76 -11.17
CA LEU A 206 -39.75 -35.19 -12.37
C LEU A 206 -39.71 -34.05 -13.42
N SER A 207 -38.57 -33.85 -14.06
CA SER A 207 -38.47 -33.43 -15.48
C SER A 207 -37.01 -33.22 -15.86
N ASN A 208 -36.65 -33.72 -17.04
CA ASN A 208 -35.41 -33.50 -17.79
C ASN A 208 -34.27 -34.51 -17.56
N MET A 209 -34.51 -35.73 -18.05
CA MET A 209 -33.48 -36.49 -18.75
C MET A 209 -33.40 -35.98 -20.20
N SER A 210 -32.27 -35.38 -20.60
CA SER A 210 -31.69 -35.42 -21.96
C SER A 210 -30.26 -34.85 -21.94
N PRO A 211 -29.33 -35.34 -22.80
CA PRO A 211 -27.90 -35.13 -22.65
C PRO A 211 -27.32 -34.02 -23.55
N SER A 212 -26.14 -33.56 -23.15
CA SER A 212 -25.10 -32.87 -23.93
C SER A 212 -25.15 -31.33 -24.03
N GLY A 213 -24.00 -30.73 -23.67
CA GLY A 213 -23.41 -29.65 -24.45
C GLY A 213 -23.72 -28.22 -24.07
N ALA A 214 -23.47 -27.79 -22.82
CA ALA A 214 -23.19 -26.38 -22.53
C ALA A 214 -22.38 -26.25 -21.23
N SER A 215 -21.23 -25.58 -21.33
CA SER A 215 -20.37 -25.20 -20.19
C SER A 215 -21.16 -24.42 -19.14
N PRO A 216 -20.91 -24.61 -17.83
CA PRO A 216 -21.61 -23.84 -16.81
C PRO A 216 -21.11 -22.39 -16.85
N MET A 217 -22.03 -21.47 -17.13
CA MET A 217 -21.85 -20.06 -16.77
C MET A 217 -21.68 -19.98 -15.25
N ALA A 218 -20.75 -19.13 -14.83
CA ALA A 218 -20.31 -18.94 -13.46
C ALA A 218 -21.48 -18.73 -12.48
N ASP A 219 -21.60 -19.64 -11.51
CA ASP A 219 -22.39 -19.43 -10.31
C ASP A 219 -21.77 -18.29 -9.50
N GLU A 220 -22.54 -17.20 -9.37
CA GLU A 220 -22.23 -16.08 -8.50
C GLU A 220 -22.25 -16.52 -7.02
N ALA A 221 -21.13 -16.26 -6.33
CA ALA A 221 -21.03 -16.11 -4.88
C ALA A 221 -21.60 -17.23 -3.98
N SER A 222 -21.05 -18.44 -4.03
CA SER A 222 -21.13 -19.37 -2.89
C SER A 222 -20.12 -18.95 -1.80
N PRO A 223 -20.54 -18.73 -0.54
CA PRO A 223 -19.63 -18.35 0.53
C PRO A 223 -18.68 -19.49 0.89
N ARG A 224 -17.37 -19.18 1.02
CA ARG A 224 -16.33 -20.16 1.39
C ARG A 224 -16.66 -20.81 2.74
N SER A 225 -17.01 -22.10 2.73
CA SER A 225 -17.13 -22.94 3.91
C SER A 225 -15.72 -23.35 4.40
N GLY A 226 -14.98 -22.40 4.99
CA GLY A 226 -13.64 -22.64 5.52
C GLY A 226 -13.57 -22.31 7.00
N ILE A 227 -12.96 -23.21 7.78
CA ILE A 227 -12.53 -22.92 9.16
C ILE A 227 -11.19 -22.21 9.07
N MET A 228 -11.10 -20.99 9.61
CA MET A 228 -9.85 -20.24 9.70
C MET A 228 -9.36 -20.25 11.14
N SER A 229 -8.07 -20.53 11.32
CA SER A 229 -7.41 -20.52 12.63
C SER A 229 -6.16 -19.65 12.57
N HIS A 230 -5.93 -18.84 13.61
CA HIS A 230 -4.69 -18.12 13.82
C HIS A 230 -4.22 -18.27 15.27
N ARG A 231 -2.91 -18.32 15.50
CA ARG A 231 -2.31 -18.48 16.83
C ARG A 231 -1.32 -17.36 17.08
N LEU A 232 -1.42 -16.72 18.24
CA LEU A 232 -0.55 -15.63 18.66
C LEU A 232 -0.20 -15.75 20.14
N ASP A 233 0.92 -15.17 20.53
CA ASP A 233 1.28 -14.98 21.93
C ASP A 233 0.72 -13.63 22.42
N VAL A 234 0.03 -13.65 23.56
CA VAL A 234 -0.68 -12.50 24.13
C VAL A 234 -0.24 -12.31 25.57
N ARG A 235 0.50 -11.24 25.83
CA ARG A 235 0.97 -10.87 27.18
C ARG A 235 0.37 -9.56 27.67
N SER A 236 -0.20 -8.78 26.76
CA SER A 236 -0.75 -7.45 27.03
C SER A 236 -2.10 -7.24 26.35
N LEU A 237 -2.80 -6.19 26.79
CA LEU A 237 -4.03 -5.75 26.12
C LEU A 237 -3.78 -5.31 24.67
N ASN A 238 -2.57 -4.81 24.37
CA ASN A 238 -2.17 -4.44 23.01
C ASN A 238 -2.04 -5.67 22.11
N ASP A 239 -1.43 -6.75 22.60
CA ASP A 239 -1.34 -8.02 21.85
C ASP A 239 -2.75 -8.59 21.62
N PHE A 240 -3.62 -8.49 22.62
CA PHE A 240 -5.02 -8.90 22.47
C PHE A 240 -5.77 -8.03 21.45
N SER A 241 -5.45 -6.73 21.33
CA SER A 241 -5.99 -5.89 20.27
C SER A 241 -5.57 -6.35 18.87
N VAL A 242 -4.35 -6.89 18.71
CA VAL A 242 -3.88 -7.49 17.45
C VAL A 242 -4.70 -8.74 17.12
N VAL A 243 -4.96 -9.59 18.11
CA VAL A 243 -5.84 -10.78 17.98
C VAL A 243 -7.23 -10.39 17.45
N LEU A 244 -7.83 -9.34 18.00
CA LEU A 244 -9.15 -8.85 17.54
C LEU A 244 -9.09 -8.22 16.15
N ARG A 245 -7.98 -7.55 15.81
CA ARG A 245 -7.75 -7.02 14.46
C ARG A 245 -7.70 -8.15 13.44
N ASP A 246 -6.97 -9.22 13.72
CA ASP A 246 -6.88 -10.39 12.83
C ASP A 246 -8.21 -11.12 12.71
N ALA A 247 -8.94 -11.26 13.83
CA ALA A 247 -10.30 -11.79 13.83
C ALA A 247 -11.23 -10.99 12.90
N ALA A 248 -11.13 -9.65 12.89
CA ALA A 248 -11.93 -8.82 11.98
C ALA A 248 -11.64 -9.14 10.51
N PHE A 249 -10.38 -9.26 10.09
CA PHE A 249 -10.04 -9.66 8.72
C PHE A 249 -10.49 -11.09 8.38
N MET A 250 -10.34 -12.04 9.31
CA MET A 250 -10.82 -13.41 9.14
C MET A 250 -12.35 -13.43 8.97
N ILE A 251 -13.10 -12.63 9.73
CA ILE A 251 -14.56 -12.50 9.58
C ILE A 251 -14.92 -11.91 8.21
N LEU A 252 -14.18 -10.91 7.73
CA LEU A 252 -14.39 -10.33 6.40
C LEU A 252 -14.15 -11.35 5.28
N GLU A 253 -13.12 -12.19 5.39
CA GLU A 253 -12.91 -13.31 4.45
C GLU A 253 -14.05 -14.34 4.54
N CYS A 254 -14.44 -14.72 5.76
CA CYS A 254 -15.52 -15.70 5.99
C CYS A 254 -16.86 -15.20 5.42
N HIS A 255 -17.09 -13.88 5.47
CA HIS A 255 -18.25 -13.25 4.89
C HIS A 255 -18.28 -13.36 3.36
N GLY A 256 -17.11 -13.28 2.70
CA GLY A 256 -16.95 -13.54 1.27
C GLY A 256 -17.39 -12.40 0.33
N ALA A 257 -18.25 -11.47 0.77
CA ALA A 257 -18.72 -10.37 -0.08
C ALA A 257 -17.64 -9.30 -0.35
N ILE A 258 -16.71 -9.10 0.61
CA ILE A 258 -15.75 -7.98 0.57
C ILE A 258 -14.42 -8.44 -0.03
N PHE A 259 -13.98 -9.65 0.28
CA PHE A 259 -12.73 -10.22 -0.22
C PHE A 259 -13.03 -11.28 -1.29
N LYS A 260 -13.41 -10.84 -2.50
CA LYS A 260 -13.57 -11.75 -3.64
C LYS A 260 -12.21 -12.40 -3.94
N GLN A 261 -12.07 -13.66 -3.56
CA GLN A 261 -10.89 -14.51 -3.76
C GLN A 261 -9.61 -14.16 -2.98
N LYS A 262 -9.50 -12.97 -2.39
CA LYS A 262 -8.35 -12.55 -1.56
C LYS A 262 -8.32 -13.23 -0.19
N LYS A 263 -7.12 -13.44 0.36
CA LYS A 263 -6.91 -14.03 1.71
C LYS A 263 -6.78 -12.95 2.78
N TRP A 264 -7.35 -13.19 3.97
CA TRP A 264 -7.39 -12.25 5.10
C TRP A 264 -6.00 -11.77 5.49
N LEU A 265 -5.03 -12.69 5.58
CA LEU A 265 -3.66 -12.38 5.98
C LEU A 265 -2.95 -11.50 4.94
N GLY A 266 -3.23 -11.72 3.65
CA GLY A 266 -2.67 -10.91 2.57
C GLY A 266 -3.16 -9.46 2.67
N ILE A 267 -4.46 -9.29 2.85
CA ILE A 267 -5.08 -7.96 2.99
C ILE A 267 -4.68 -7.29 4.30
N ARG A 268 -4.56 -8.04 5.40
CA ARG A 268 -4.07 -7.54 6.70
C ARG A 268 -2.64 -6.99 6.59
N CYS A 269 -1.76 -7.72 5.90
CA CYS A 269 -0.38 -7.30 5.65
C CYS A 269 -0.32 -6.10 4.70
N LEU A 270 -1.14 -6.07 3.65
CA LEU A 270 -1.25 -4.93 2.74
C LEU A 270 -1.65 -3.66 3.52
N ALA A 271 -2.71 -3.77 4.34
CA ALA A 271 -3.20 -2.73 5.23
C ALA A 271 -2.10 -2.18 6.17
N GLU A 272 -1.31 -3.07 6.78
CA GLU A 272 -0.19 -2.66 7.64
C GLU A 272 0.90 -1.92 6.86
N GLY A 273 1.22 -2.40 5.65
CA GLY A 273 2.17 -1.74 4.78
C GLY A 273 1.78 -0.28 4.52
N TYR A 274 0.51 -0.01 4.24
CA TYR A 274 0.00 1.35 4.06
C TYR A 274 0.09 2.22 5.32
N GLU A 275 -0.28 1.68 6.49
CA GLU A 275 -0.14 2.41 7.76
C GLU A 275 1.32 2.79 8.04
N LEU A 276 2.25 1.88 7.75
CA LEU A 276 3.69 2.13 7.91
C LEU A 276 4.21 3.18 6.92
N LEU A 277 3.73 3.18 5.67
CA LEU A 277 4.07 4.23 4.70
C LEU A 277 3.53 5.60 5.12
N GLU A 278 2.33 5.66 5.68
CA GLU A 278 1.78 6.91 6.20
C GLU A 278 2.52 7.39 7.44
N ALA A 279 2.84 6.49 8.37
CA ALA A 279 3.65 6.81 9.54
C ALA A 279 5.05 7.30 9.11
N PHE A 280 5.63 6.70 8.07
CA PHE A 280 6.86 7.20 7.46
C PHE A 280 6.69 8.60 6.87
N ARG A 281 5.58 8.89 6.18
CA ARG A 281 5.32 10.23 5.65
C ARG A 281 5.26 11.29 6.76
N GLN A 282 4.75 10.93 7.94
CA GLN A 282 4.60 11.86 9.06
C GLN A 282 5.89 12.03 9.88
N SER A 283 6.63 10.94 10.10
CA SER A 283 7.82 10.93 10.98
C SER A 283 9.13 11.02 10.21
N GLY A 284 9.13 10.54 8.96
CA GLY A 284 10.31 10.32 8.14
C GLY A 284 11.19 9.12 8.57
N ASP A 285 10.78 8.34 9.57
CA ASP A 285 11.63 7.31 10.20
C ASP A 285 12.00 6.13 9.26
N PRO A 286 13.29 5.93 8.90
CA PRO A 286 13.72 4.93 7.91
C PRO A 286 13.23 3.49 8.12
N PRO A 287 13.30 2.94 9.35
CA PRO A 287 12.91 1.56 9.61
C PRO A 287 11.44 1.28 9.26
N LEU A 288 10.58 2.30 9.21
CA LEU A 288 9.19 2.14 8.81
C LEU A 288 9.07 1.69 7.34
N LEU A 289 9.92 2.18 6.44
CA LEU A 289 9.95 1.72 5.05
C LEU A 289 10.37 0.26 4.94
N GLN A 290 11.34 -0.17 5.76
CA GLN A 290 11.80 -1.55 5.77
C GLN A 290 10.68 -2.48 6.25
N ARG A 291 10.01 -2.10 7.35
CA ARG A 291 8.83 -2.83 7.86
C ARG A 291 7.71 -2.87 6.84
N ALA A 292 7.42 -1.75 6.16
CA ALA A 292 6.43 -1.69 5.10
C ALA A 292 6.77 -2.67 3.96
N ARG A 293 8.03 -2.72 3.53
CA ARG A 293 8.52 -3.66 2.52
C ARG A 293 8.27 -5.12 2.93
N ILE A 294 8.55 -5.48 4.18
CA ILE A 294 8.25 -6.82 4.71
C ILE A 294 6.75 -7.10 4.65
N CYS A 295 5.91 -6.16 5.06
CA CYS A 295 4.46 -6.31 5.04
C CYS A 295 3.92 -6.52 3.60
N PHE A 296 4.37 -5.71 2.63
CA PHE A 296 3.97 -5.90 1.23
C PHE A 296 4.49 -7.21 0.64
N GLY A 297 5.70 -7.64 0.98
CA GLY A 297 6.23 -8.95 0.58
C GLY A 297 5.37 -10.10 1.10
N LYS A 298 5.03 -10.10 2.39
CA LYS A 298 4.13 -11.09 3.00
C LYS A 298 2.74 -11.08 2.36
N ALA A 299 2.22 -9.89 2.04
CA ALA A 299 0.94 -9.76 1.36
C ALA A 299 0.97 -10.41 -0.03
N ALA A 300 2.01 -10.13 -0.81
CA ALA A 300 2.24 -10.64 -2.15
C ALA A 300 2.48 -12.17 -2.20
N GLU A 301 3.16 -12.73 -1.20
CA GLU A 301 3.38 -14.17 -1.05
C GLU A 301 2.10 -14.91 -0.65
N THR A 302 1.31 -14.31 0.25
CA THR A 302 0.07 -14.92 0.75
C THR A 302 -1.00 -15.00 -0.34
N ASP A 303 -1.10 -13.94 -1.14
CA ASP A 303 -2.02 -13.80 -2.25
C ASP A 303 -1.27 -13.33 -3.50
N SER A 304 -0.96 -14.28 -4.38
CA SER A 304 -0.22 -14.01 -5.61
C SER A 304 -0.96 -13.10 -6.59
N THR A 305 -2.27 -12.88 -6.39
CA THR A 305 -3.11 -12.00 -7.21
C THR A 305 -3.27 -10.60 -6.62
N CYS A 306 -2.70 -10.34 -5.44
CA CYS A 306 -2.67 -8.98 -4.87
C CYS A 306 -1.57 -8.16 -5.57
N TRP A 307 -1.91 -7.65 -6.75
CA TRP A 307 -0.99 -6.91 -7.60
C TRP A 307 -0.51 -5.60 -6.97
N GLU A 308 -1.34 -4.96 -6.15
CA GLU A 308 -0.95 -3.78 -5.39
C GLU A 308 0.22 -4.12 -4.46
N ALA A 309 0.14 -5.21 -3.70
CA ALA A 309 1.23 -5.63 -2.82
C ALA A 309 2.55 -5.87 -3.59
N TRP A 310 2.48 -6.50 -4.76
CA TRP A 310 3.64 -6.66 -5.63
C TRP A 310 4.23 -5.33 -6.10
N TYR A 311 3.38 -4.37 -6.47
CA TYR A 311 3.81 -3.04 -6.89
C TYR A 311 4.54 -2.30 -5.75
N PHE A 312 3.92 -2.21 -4.57
CA PHE A 312 4.52 -1.55 -3.41
C PHE A 312 5.82 -2.24 -2.96
N TYR A 313 5.84 -3.58 -2.94
CA TYR A 313 7.05 -4.34 -2.65
C TYR A 313 8.17 -4.03 -3.66
N GLY A 314 7.85 -4.00 -4.96
CA GLY A 314 8.80 -3.67 -6.02
C GLY A 314 9.34 -2.24 -5.90
N ALA A 315 8.46 -1.27 -5.65
CA ALA A 315 8.82 0.13 -5.45
C ALA A 315 9.80 0.29 -4.28
N LEU A 316 9.52 -0.35 -3.13
CA LEU A 316 10.40 -0.29 -1.96
C LEU A 316 11.71 -1.07 -2.15
N CYS A 317 11.74 -2.15 -2.94
CA CYS A 317 13.00 -2.79 -3.32
C CYS A 317 13.88 -1.88 -4.17
N LEU A 318 13.27 -1.11 -5.09
CA LEU A 318 14.00 -0.17 -5.93
C LEU A 318 14.66 0.97 -5.14
N ALA A 319 14.31 1.15 -3.85
CA ALA A 319 14.93 2.12 -2.95
C ALA A 319 16.44 2.01 -2.81
N GLU A 320 16.84 0.76 -2.58
CA GLU A 320 18.18 0.43 -2.16
C GLU A 320 19.12 0.58 -3.38
N ARG A 321 18.56 0.51 -4.60
CA ARG A 321 19.23 0.68 -5.89
C ARG A 321 20.51 -0.16 -6.00
N THR A 322 20.51 -1.34 -5.37
CA THR A 322 21.56 -2.35 -5.51
C THR A 322 21.20 -3.30 -6.64
N ARG A 323 22.18 -4.06 -7.15
CA ARG A 323 21.92 -5.06 -8.20
C ARG A 323 20.83 -6.06 -7.77
N GLU A 324 20.88 -6.53 -6.53
CA GLU A 324 19.88 -7.47 -6.01
C GLU A 324 18.52 -6.80 -5.79
N SER A 325 18.50 -5.57 -5.28
CA SER A 325 17.23 -4.87 -5.04
C SER A 325 16.52 -4.48 -6.35
N ILE A 326 17.28 -4.11 -7.39
CA ILE A 326 16.76 -3.90 -8.75
C ILE A 326 16.21 -5.21 -9.32
N ARG A 327 16.92 -6.33 -9.17
CA ARG A 327 16.44 -7.65 -9.61
C ARG A 327 15.10 -8.02 -8.96
N LEU A 328 14.96 -7.81 -7.65
CA LEU A 328 13.72 -8.04 -6.91
C LEU A 328 12.59 -7.10 -7.35
N ALA A 329 12.90 -5.83 -7.59
CA ALA A 329 11.94 -4.86 -8.09
C ALA A 329 11.42 -5.24 -9.49
N THR A 330 12.32 -5.59 -10.43
CA THR A 330 11.95 -6.06 -11.78
C THR A 330 11.07 -7.30 -11.72
N MET A 331 11.40 -8.28 -10.87
CA MET A 331 10.57 -9.46 -10.66
C MET A 331 9.15 -9.07 -10.19
N ALA A 332 9.07 -8.18 -9.20
CA ALA A 332 7.82 -7.75 -8.62
C ALA A 332 6.94 -7.00 -9.64
N PHE A 333 7.48 -6.02 -10.36
CA PHE A 333 6.72 -5.29 -11.37
C PHE A 333 6.26 -6.18 -12.54
N ARG A 334 7.05 -7.17 -12.96
CA ARG A 334 6.62 -8.15 -13.98
C ARG A 334 5.43 -8.99 -13.51
N ARG A 335 5.29 -9.26 -12.21
CA ARG A 335 4.09 -9.94 -11.67
C ARG A 335 2.84 -9.08 -11.84
N VAL A 336 2.97 -7.77 -11.60
CA VAL A 336 1.88 -6.79 -11.72
C VAL A 336 1.35 -6.67 -13.15
N LEU A 337 2.14 -7.00 -14.18
CA LEU A 337 1.69 -7.00 -15.58
C LEU A 337 0.56 -7.98 -15.90
N LYS A 338 0.17 -8.83 -14.94
CA LYS A 338 -1.00 -9.72 -15.03
C LYS A 338 -2.28 -9.08 -14.49
N ALA A 339 -2.20 -7.84 -13.99
CA ALA A 339 -3.35 -7.09 -13.51
C ALA A 339 -4.25 -6.61 -14.68
N GLU A 340 -5.55 -6.52 -14.42
CA GLU A 340 -6.52 -5.93 -15.36
C GLU A 340 -6.59 -4.39 -15.21
N ASP A 341 -6.11 -3.86 -14.09
CA ASP A 341 -6.12 -2.42 -13.78
C ASP A 341 -5.07 -1.67 -14.61
N THR A 342 -5.55 -0.83 -15.54
CA THR A 342 -4.71 -0.04 -16.45
C THR A 342 -3.85 1.00 -15.74
N CYS A 343 -4.31 1.57 -14.62
CA CYS A 343 -3.51 2.47 -13.80
C CYS A 343 -2.34 1.71 -13.18
N LEU A 344 -2.61 0.55 -12.60
CA LEU A 344 -1.59 -0.29 -11.99
C LEU A 344 -0.59 -0.84 -13.02
N LEU A 345 -1.04 -1.19 -14.24
CA LEU A 345 -0.17 -1.57 -15.35
C LEU A 345 0.76 -0.41 -15.76
N ALA A 346 0.24 0.81 -15.85
CA ALA A 346 1.04 1.99 -16.17
C ALA A 346 2.14 2.24 -15.13
N LEU A 347 1.81 2.11 -13.85
CA LEU A 347 2.75 2.27 -12.75
C LEU A 347 3.78 1.13 -12.71
N ALA A 348 3.39 -0.10 -13.01
CA ALA A 348 4.32 -1.23 -13.11
C ALA A 348 5.33 -1.05 -14.25
N HIS A 349 4.86 -0.63 -15.43
CA HIS A 349 5.75 -0.31 -16.55
C HIS A 349 6.67 0.88 -16.25
N THR A 350 6.20 1.88 -15.50
CA THR A 350 7.03 2.97 -15.00
C THR A 350 8.13 2.45 -14.06
N GLY A 351 7.78 1.56 -13.14
CA GLY A 351 8.73 0.89 -12.25
C GLY A 351 9.78 0.09 -13.01
N LEU A 352 9.38 -0.65 -14.05
CA LEU A 352 10.30 -1.39 -14.93
C LEU A 352 11.25 -0.46 -15.69
N ALA A 353 10.73 0.60 -16.31
CA ALA A 353 11.56 1.60 -17.00
C ALA A 353 12.60 2.21 -16.06
N ASN A 354 12.23 2.49 -14.81
CA ASN A 354 13.16 2.98 -13.80
C ASN A 354 14.20 1.91 -13.42
N CYS A 355 13.81 0.65 -13.27
CA CYS A 355 14.77 -0.44 -13.03
C CYS A 355 15.82 -0.53 -14.13
N GLU A 356 15.41 -0.50 -15.40
CA GLU A 356 16.34 -0.51 -16.55
C GLU A 356 17.22 0.74 -16.57
N ALA A 357 16.66 1.92 -16.30
CA ALA A 357 17.44 3.15 -16.18
C ALA A 357 18.49 3.10 -15.05
N GLN A 358 18.16 2.52 -13.89
CA GLN A 358 19.12 2.35 -12.81
C GLN A 358 20.25 1.36 -13.17
N ARG A 359 19.99 0.35 -14.01
CA ARG A 359 21.05 -0.55 -14.51
C ARG A 359 22.08 0.20 -15.34
N ILE A 360 21.62 1.07 -16.25
CA ILE A 360 22.50 1.93 -17.07
C ILE A 360 23.31 2.88 -16.18
N HIS A 361 22.63 3.64 -15.32
CA HIS A 361 23.26 4.72 -14.56
C HIS A 361 24.12 4.24 -13.38
N ARG A 362 23.74 3.17 -12.68
CA ARG A 362 24.40 2.75 -11.43
C ARG A 362 25.20 1.48 -11.53
N LEU A 363 24.80 0.56 -12.40
CA LEU A 363 25.53 -0.68 -12.63
C LEU A 363 26.46 -0.58 -13.85
N ALA A 364 26.51 0.59 -14.51
CA ALA A 364 27.31 0.86 -15.71
C ALA A 364 27.01 -0.08 -16.91
N GLU A 365 25.83 -0.72 -16.91
CA GLU A 365 25.37 -1.60 -17.98
C GLU A 365 24.92 -0.75 -19.18
N ARG A 366 25.88 -0.27 -19.99
CA ARG A 366 25.65 0.58 -21.17
C ARG A 366 25.23 -0.20 -22.43
N ASP A 367 24.45 -1.26 -22.25
CA ASP A 367 23.94 -2.06 -23.35
C ASP A 367 22.79 -1.31 -24.06
N PRO A 368 22.88 -1.07 -25.39
CA PRO A 368 21.79 -0.45 -26.16
C PRO A 368 20.45 -1.17 -26.00
N GLU A 369 20.47 -2.49 -25.75
CA GLU A 369 19.26 -3.27 -25.51
C GLU A 369 18.55 -2.83 -24.20
N VAL A 370 19.31 -2.53 -23.15
CA VAL A 370 18.75 -2.08 -21.86
C VAL A 370 18.07 -0.72 -22.02
N LEU A 371 18.66 0.20 -22.79
CA LEU A 371 18.04 1.49 -23.09
C LEU A 371 16.75 1.31 -23.91
N ALA A 372 16.77 0.44 -24.92
CA ALA A 372 15.58 0.13 -25.71
C ALA A 372 14.45 -0.46 -24.86
N GLN A 373 14.78 -1.35 -23.91
CA GLN A 373 13.82 -1.92 -22.95
C GLN A 373 13.22 -0.83 -22.05
N ALA A 374 14.04 0.10 -21.54
CA ALA A 374 13.58 1.23 -20.74
C ALA A 374 12.59 2.12 -21.52
N GLN A 375 12.91 2.44 -22.78
CA GLN A 375 12.07 3.23 -23.67
C GLN A 375 10.75 2.52 -24.00
N GLN A 376 10.80 1.21 -24.27
CA GLN A 376 9.61 0.41 -24.55
C GLN A 376 8.66 0.37 -23.34
N HIS A 377 9.19 0.13 -22.14
CA HIS A 377 8.39 0.16 -20.92
C HIS A 377 7.79 1.55 -20.68
N MET A 378 8.53 2.62 -20.95
CA MET A 378 7.99 3.97 -20.83
C MET A 378 6.85 4.24 -21.83
N ALA A 379 6.96 3.75 -23.07
CA ALA A 379 5.89 3.87 -24.06
C ALA A 379 4.62 3.11 -23.63
N HIS A 380 4.77 1.92 -23.06
CA HIS A 380 3.63 1.16 -22.50
C HIS A 380 3.01 1.90 -21.31
N ALA A 381 3.82 2.45 -20.40
CA ALA A 381 3.33 3.20 -19.25
C ALA A 381 2.47 4.39 -19.66
N VAL A 382 2.92 5.20 -20.62
CA VAL A 382 2.15 6.33 -21.16
C VAL A 382 0.85 5.86 -21.81
N THR A 383 0.89 4.76 -22.56
CA THR A 383 -0.29 4.20 -23.24
C THR A 383 -1.35 3.74 -22.24
N HIS A 384 -0.94 2.96 -21.23
CA HIS A 384 -1.85 2.48 -20.20
C HIS A 384 -2.39 3.62 -19.32
N TRP A 385 -1.56 4.63 -19.01
CA TRP A 385 -2.03 5.79 -18.25
C TRP A 385 -3.14 6.55 -19.00
N LYS A 386 -2.96 6.80 -20.31
CA LYS A 386 -3.99 7.43 -21.14
C LYS A 386 -5.29 6.61 -21.20
N GLN A 387 -5.19 5.29 -21.15
CA GLN A 387 -6.36 4.40 -21.13
C GLN A 387 -7.07 4.38 -19.77
N SER A 388 -6.39 4.77 -18.68
CA SER A 388 -6.92 4.67 -17.31
C SER A 388 -8.02 5.69 -16.96
N ARG A 389 -8.43 6.55 -17.91
CA ARG A 389 -9.38 7.66 -17.69
C ARG A 389 -8.91 8.65 -16.61
N ALA A 390 -7.62 8.70 -16.31
CA ALA A 390 -7.05 9.70 -15.43
C ALA A 390 -7.11 11.08 -16.12
N ASP A 391 -7.64 12.07 -15.40
CA ASP A 391 -7.84 13.44 -15.93
C ASP A 391 -6.52 14.24 -15.97
N SER A 392 -5.48 13.78 -15.28
CA SER A 392 -4.18 14.44 -15.21
C SER A 392 -3.02 13.48 -15.45
N ASP A 393 -1.87 14.01 -15.88
CA ASP A 393 -0.62 13.27 -15.89
C ASP A 393 -0.21 12.84 -14.47
N HIS A 394 0.64 11.82 -14.37
CA HIS A 394 1.20 11.36 -13.10
C HIS A 394 2.65 11.84 -12.93
N PRO A 395 3.01 12.47 -11.81
CA PRO A 395 4.35 13.05 -11.61
C PRO A 395 5.47 12.02 -11.78
N TRP A 396 5.30 10.79 -11.27
CA TRP A 396 6.31 9.74 -11.42
C TRP A 396 6.45 9.18 -12.84
N ILE A 397 5.36 9.19 -13.63
CA ILE A 397 5.41 8.77 -15.04
C ILE A 397 6.21 9.81 -15.82
N LEU A 398 5.95 11.10 -15.59
CA LEU A 398 6.69 12.21 -16.19
C LEU A 398 8.17 12.17 -15.77
N ALA A 399 8.46 12.05 -14.47
CA ALA A 399 9.81 12.03 -13.95
C ALA A 399 10.62 10.82 -14.42
N THR A 400 9.99 9.65 -14.57
CA THR A 400 10.66 8.46 -15.12
C THR A 400 10.86 8.59 -16.63
N ARG A 401 9.91 9.20 -17.35
CA ARG A 401 10.09 9.52 -18.77
C ARG A 401 11.27 10.46 -18.99
N ALA A 402 11.39 11.48 -18.16
CA ALA A 402 12.54 12.38 -18.14
C ALA A 402 13.83 11.59 -17.90
N LEU A 403 13.85 10.72 -16.87
CA LEU A 403 15.00 9.87 -16.56
C LEU A 403 15.45 9.05 -17.76
N VAL A 404 14.53 8.35 -18.43
CA VAL A 404 14.86 7.51 -19.60
C VAL A 404 15.47 8.31 -20.76
N LEU A 405 15.13 9.60 -20.90
CA LEU A 405 15.69 10.46 -21.95
C LEU A 405 17.14 10.88 -21.69
N HIS A 406 17.52 11.05 -20.42
CA HIS A 406 18.82 11.57 -20.02
C HIS A 406 19.76 10.54 -19.39
N VAL A 407 19.27 9.33 -19.10
CA VAL A 407 20.07 8.25 -18.46
C VAL A 407 21.30 7.86 -19.27
N ASP A 408 21.23 8.01 -20.59
CA ASP A 408 22.38 7.86 -21.49
C ASP A 408 22.93 9.24 -21.89
N GLU A 409 24.15 9.51 -21.46
CA GLU A 409 24.89 10.74 -21.75
C GLU A 409 25.71 10.67 -23.05
N SER A 410 25.62 9.56 -23.80
CA SER A 410 26.31 9.36 -25.08
C SER A 410 25.65 10.10 -26.25
N GLY A 411 26.25 10.03 -27.44
CA GLY A 411 25.71 10.62 -28.67
C GLY A 411 26.26 12.01 -29.00
N ALA A 412 25.88 12.51 -30.17
CA ALA A 412 26.33 13.82 -30.65
C ALA A 412 25.78 14.95 -29.75
N LEU A 413 26.46 16.11 -29.73
CA LEU A 413 26.07 17.24 -28.87
C LEU A 413 24.62 17.70 -29.13
N ASP A 414 24.19 17.75 -30.40
CA ASP A 414 22.83 18.13 -30.76
C ASP A 414 21.76 17.13 -30.29
N GLU A 415 22.05 15.83 -30.39
CA GLU A 415 21.16 14.76 -29.88
C GLU A 415 21.02 14.83 -28.36
N ARG A 416 22.14 15.05 -27.66
CA ARG A 416 22.16 15.25 -26.20
C ARG A 416 21.35 16.48 -25.83
N ARG A 417 21.57 17.60 -26.51
CA ARG A 417 20.82 18.84 -26.32
C ARG A 417 19.32 18.62 -26.47
N GLN A 418 18.87 17.95 -27.53
CA GLN A 418 17.45 17.67 -27.75
C GLN A 418 16.86 16.81 -26.64
N ARG A 419 17.48 15.67 -26.32
CA ARG A 419 16.98 14.73 -25.30
C ARG A 419 16.94 15.34 -23.90
N PHE A 420 17.99 16.08 -23.51
CA PHE A 420 18.06 16.73 -22.20
C PHE A 420 17.05 17.88 -22.09
N SER A 421 16.81 18.62 -23.19
CA SER A 421 15.79 19.68 -23.20
C SER A 421 14.38 19.09 -23.06
N GLU A 422 14.11 17.95 -23.71
CA GLU A 422 12.85 17.23 -23.53
C GLU A 422 12.72 16.68 -22.10
N ALA A 423 13.79 16.12 -21.53
CA ALA A 423 13.80 15.65 -20.14
C ALA A 423 13.48 16.78 -19.15
N ALA A 424 14.07 17.97 -19.33
CA ALA A 424 13.80 19.13 -18.50
C ALA A 424 12.30 19.50 -18.48
N ARG A 425 11.63 19.47 -19.65
CA ARG A 425 10.18 19.73 -19.76
C ARG A 425 9.34 18.76 -18.93
N TYR A 426 9.67 17.47 -18.95
CA TYR A 426 8.94 16.48 -18.15
C TYR A 426 9.19 16.64 -16.64
N TYR A 427 10.42 16.99 -16.22
CA TYR A 427 10.65 17.28 -14.80
C TYR A 427 9.92 18.55 -14.35
N LEU A 428 9.90 19.61 -15.17
CA LEU A 428 9.09 20.80 -14.88
C LEU A 428 7.60 20.48 -14.76
N ALA A 429 7.08 19.62 -15.64
CA ALA A 429 5.71 19.12 -15.53
C ALA A 429 5.47 18.31 -14.25
N ALA A 430 6.42 17.45 -13.86
CA ALA A 430 6.34 16.69 -12.60
C ALA A 430 6.36 17.60 -11.37
N ILE A 431 7.22 18.63 -11.36
CA ILE A 431 7.31 19.65 -10.31
C ILE A 431 6.01 20.45 -10.19
N ARG A 432 5.34 20.76 -11.31
CA ARG A 432 4.03 21.44 -11.26
C ARG A 432 2.96 20.61 -10.54
N LEU A 433 3.03 19.28 -10.64
CA LEU A 433 2.08 18.37 -10.00
C LEU A 433 2.45 18.08 -8.54
N ASP A 434 3.74 18.09 -8.21
CA ASP A 434 4.26 17.79 -6.88
C ASP A 434 5.50 18.69 -6.58
N PRO A 435 5.24 19.94 -6.16
CA PRO A 435 6.29 20.95 -5.97
C PRO A 435 7.11 20.77 -4.69
N GLU A 436 6.75 19.85 -3.80
CA GLU A 436 7.49 19.57 -2.57
C GLU A 436 8.47 18.39 -2.74
N ASN A 437 8.56 17.83 -3.96
CA ASN A 437 9.38 16.66 -4.23
C ASN A 437 10.82 17.03 -4.58
N ALA A 438 11.69 17.02 -3.55
CA ALA A 438 13.12 17.32 -3.68
C ALA A 438 13.84 16.51 -4.78
N MET A 439 13.41 15.28 -5.06
CA MET A 439 14.03 14.44 -6.09
C MET A 439 13.82 14.98 -7.50
N PHE A 440 12.68 15.60 -7.80
CA PHE A 440 12.44 16.19 -9.12
C PHE A 440 13.34 17.38 -9.37
N TYR A 441 13.52 18.23 -8.36
CA TYR A 441 14.49 19.32 -8.42
C TYR A 441 15.93 18.83 -8.54
N ASN A 442 16.33 17.79 -7.79
CA ASN A 442 17.65 17.20 -7.93
C ASN A 442 17.91 16.69 -9.34
N ASN A 443 16.96 15.96 -9.92
CA ASN A 443 17.13 15.37 -11.24
C ASN A 443 17.08 16.44 -12.35
N LEU A 444 16.24 17.46 -12.22
CA LEU A 444 16.26 18.61 -13.12
C LEU A 444 17.57 19.40 -13.01
N GLY A 445 18.08 19.56 -11.79
CA GLY A 445 19.37 20.17 -11.52
C GLY A 445 20.52 19.41 -12.18
N TRP A 446 20.49 18.07 -12.17
CA TRP A 446 21.44 17.22 -12.91
C TRP A 446 21.37 17.44 -14.42
N VAL A 447 20.15 17.51 -14.98
CA VAL A 447 19.96 17.78 -16.42
C VAL A 447 20.60 19.11 -16.80
N TYR A 448 20.35 20.18 -16.05
CA TYR A 448 20.95 21.49 -16.31
C TYR A 448 22.47 21.52 -16.04
N LEU A 449 22.95 20.83 -15.01
CA LEU A 449 24.38 20.67 -14.73
C LEU A 449 25.10 20.08 -15.95
N LYS A 450 24.53 19.03 -16.55
CA LYS A 450 25.12 18.37 -17.73
C LYS A 450 25.11 19.25 -18.95
N MET A 451 24.02 19.99 -19.17
CA MET A 451 23.97 20.99 -20.23
C MET A 451 25.07 22.04 -20.06
N ALA A 452 25.27 22.56 -18.85
CA ALA A 452 26.33 23.51 -18.54
C ALA A 452 27.74 22.91 -18.72
N ASP A 453 27.97 21.68 -18.25
CA ASP A 453 29.25 20.98 -18.40
C ASP A 453 29.61 20.74 -19.87
N TRP A 454 28.62 20.58 -20.75
CA TRP A 454 28.82 20.50 -22.20
C TRP A 454 28.90 21.87 -22.91
N GLY A 455 28.81 22.97 -22.18
CA GLY A 455 28.85 24.33 -22.73
C GLY A 455 27.61 24.71 -23.55
N LEU A 456 26.47 24.07 -23.31
CA LEU A 456 25.22 24.38 -24.01
C LEU A 456 24.58 25.61 -23.40
N THR A 457 24.55 26.72 -24.14
CA THR A 457 23.90 27.97 -23.68
C THR A 457 22.44 28.09 -24.10
N ASP A 458 22.03 27.31 -25.11
CA ASP A 458 20.66 27.30 -25.62
C ASP A 458 19.94 26.01 -25.20
N ILE A 459 19.24 26.10 -24.06
CA ILE A 459 18.44 25.01 -23.46
C ILE A 459 17.13 24.72 -24.22
N GLY A 460 17.02 25.17 -25.47
CA GLY A 460 15.87 24.94 -26.35
C GLY A 460 14.69 25.85 -26.02
N PRO A 461 13.75 26.05 -26.96
CA PRO A 461 12.58 26.84 -26.67
C PRO A 461 11.66 26.04 -25.74
N PHE A 462 11.50 26.53 -24.51
CA PHE A 462 10.31 26.29 -23.69
C PHE A 462 9.12 26.97 -24.39
N ASP A 463 8.71 26.45 -25.54
CA ASP A 463 7.67 27.05 -26.38
C ASP A 463 6.29 26.68 -25.83
N THR A 464 6.00 27.17 -24.64
CA THR A 464 4.65 27.21 -24.10
C THR A 464 4.50 28.50 -23.32
N ALA A 465 3.46 29.28 -23.64
CA ALA A 465 3.08 30.51 -22.94
C ALA A 465 2.84 30.32 -21.42
N GLU A 466 2.82 29.07 -20.95
CA GLU A 466 2.54 28.64 -19.57
C GLU A 466 3.79 28.40 -18.71
N GLU A 467 5.01 28.38 -19.27
CA GLU A 467 6.19 28.18 -18.43
C GLU A 467 6.59 29.47 -17.71
N PRO A 468 6.75 29.44 -16.37
CA PRO A 468 7.25 30.60 -15.63
C PRO A 468 8.56 31.06 -16.24
N ARG A 469 8.69 32.38 -16.48
CA ARG A 469 9.95 33.03 -16.90
C ARG A 469 11.17 32.63 -16.04
N LEU A 470 10.92 32.03 -14.86
CA LEU A 470 11.89 31.52 -13.89
C LEU A 470 12.81 30.41 -14.42
N TRP A 471 12.37 29.62 -15.41
CA TRP A 471 13.10 28.44 -15.93
C TRP A 471 13.82 28.68 -17.26
N LYS A 472 13.87 29.95 -17.69
CA LYS A 472 14.63 30.40 -18.86
C LYS A 472 15.91 31.09 -18.40
N GLY A 473 17.06 30.71 -18.95
CA GLY A 473 18.33 31.33 -18.62
C GLY A 473 19.51 30.40 -18.84
N ASP A 474 20.63 30.80 -18.24
CA ASP A 474 21.89 30.06 -18.25
C ASP A 474 21.74 28.73 -17.49
N PRO A 475 22.09 27.56 -18.09
CA PRO A 475 21.91 26.27 -17.43
C PRO A 475 22.63 26.17 -16.09
N GLU A 476 23.77 26.83 -15.91
CA GLU A 476 24.50 26.93 -14.65
C GLU A 476 23.64 27.49 -13.52
N ARG A 477 22.95 28.61 -13.79
CA ARG A 477 22.06 29.27 -12.82
C ARG A 477 20.79 28.49 -12.57
N LEU A 478 20.27 27.80 -13.59
CA LEU A 478 19.12 26.93 -13.44
C LEU A 478 19.46 25.68 -12.62
N ALA A 479 20.62 25.07 -12.87
CA ALA A 479 21.15 23.97 -12.08
C ALA A 479 21.32 24.39 -10.61
N GLU A 480 21.94 25.54 -10.35
CA GLU A 480 22.15 26.07 -9.00
C GLU A 480 20.81 26.23 -8.24
N ARG A 481 19.81 26.83 -8.90
CA ARG A 481 18.47 27.04 -8.31
C ARG A 481 17.78 25.71 -8.02
N CYS A 482 17.75 24.80 -8.98
CA CYS A 482 17.14 23.48 -8.81
C CYS A 482 17.79 22.70 -7.67
N LEU A 483 19.12 22.63 -7.66
CA LEU A 483 19.83 21.85 -6.65
C LEU A 483 19.74 22.49 -5.25
N LYS A 484 19.73 23.83 -5.15
CA LYS A 484 19.44 24.52 -3.88
C LYS A 484 18.02 24.22 -3.39
N MET A 485 17.02 24.30 -4.26
CA MET A 485 15.65 23.91 -3.92
C MET A 485 15.55 22.46 -3.44
N ALA A 486 16.30 21.55 -4.07
CA ALA A 486 16.36 20.15 -3.63
C ALA A 486 16.95 20.00 -2.22
N VAL A 487 17.98 20.79 -1.87
CA VAL A 487 18.57 20.81 -0.52
C VAL A 487 17.66 21.53 0.48
N ASP A 488 16.97 22.59 0.07
CA ASP A 488 16.04 23.33 0.93
C ASP A 488 14.83 22.47 1.31
N LEU A 489 14.31 21.68 0.36
CA LEU A 489 13.22 20.72 0.59
C LEU A 489 13.67 19.46 1.33
N ASP A 490 14.89 18.99 1.07
CA ASP A 490 15.47 17.83 1.74
C ASP A 490 16.98 18.06 2.01
N PRO A 491 17.32 18.58 3.20
CA PRO A 491 18.72 18.80 3.59
C PRO A 491 19.56 17.53 3.70
N ARG A 492 18.93 16.34 3.68
CA ARG A 492 19.59 15.03 3.73
C ARG A 492 19.75 14.42 2.34
N ASN A 493 19.40 15.15 1.29
CA ASN A 493 19.57 14.72 -0.10
C ASN A 493 21.05 14.74 -0.51
N LYS A 494 21.76 13.64 -0.22
CA LYS A 494 23.17 13.48 -0.57
C LYS A 494 23.47 13.63 -2.07
N LEU A 495 22.49 13.32 -2.94
CA LEU A 495 22.65 13.48 -4.39
C LEU A 495 22.70 14.97 -4.76
N ALA A 496 21.81 15.78 -4.18
CA ALA A 496 21.77 17.22 -4.44
C ALA A 496 23.05 17.91 -3.94
N HIS A 497 23.56 17.49 -2.78
CA HIS A 497 24.87 17.94 -2.29
C HIS A 497 26.02 17.54 -3.21
N ALA A 498 26.08 16.29 -3.69
CA ALA A 498 27.12 15.87 -4.63
C ALA A 498 27.03 16.62 -5.98
N ASN A 499 25.81 16.86 -6.47
CA ASN A 499 25.57 17.62 -7.69
C ASN A 499 25.96 19.11 -7.54
N LEU A 500 25.72 19.73 -6.38
CA LEU A 500 26.19 21.09 -6.08
C LEU A 500 27.72 21.16 -6.02
N CYS A 501 28.37 20.13 -5.46
CA CYS A 501 29.83 20.03 -5.47
C CYS A 501 30.37 20.09 -6.91
N LEU A 502 29.84 19.25 -7.80
CA LEU A 502 30.21 19.27 -9.22
C LEU A 502 29.89 20.60 -9.90
N LEU A 503 28.72 21.18 -9.62
CA LEU A 503 28.30 22.46 -10.18
C LEU A 503 29.29 23.57 -9.86
N TYR A 504 29.67 23.72 -8.60
CA TYR A 504 30.61 24.75 -8.18
C TYR A 504 32.02 24.53 -8.71
N ALA A 505 32.34 23.35 -9.26
CA ALA A 505 33.59 23.07 -9.96
C ALA A 505 33.55 23.40 -11.46
N LEU A 506 32.41 23.82 -12.02
CA LEU A 506 32.33 24.29 -13.41
C LEU A 506 33.03 25.64 -13.61
N PRO A 507 33.56 25.93 -14.83
CA PRO A 507 34.30 27.17 -15.12
C PRO A 507 33.58 28.45 -14.69
N ALA A 508 32.26 28.53 -14.93
CA ALA A 508 31.44 29.70 -14.58
C ALA A 508 31.45 30.04 -13.08
N PHE A 509 31.52 29.02 -12.21
CA PHE A 509 31.56 29.20 -10.75
C PHE A 509 32.99 29.27 -10.20
N ARG A 510 33.94 28.53 -10.79
CA ARG A 510 35.36 28.58 -10.38
C ARG A 510 35.92 30.01 -10.44
N ALA A 511 35.52 30.79 -11.44
CA ALA A 511 35.91 32.21 -11.57
C ALA A 511 35.51 33.06 -10.36
N SER A 512 34.48 32.64 -9.60
CA SER A 512 34.00 33.32 -8.40
C SER A 512 34.58 32.75 -7.10
N ALA A 513 35.62 31.91 -7.17
CA ALA A 513 36.28 31.26 -6.03
C ALA A 513 35.34 30.42 -5.14
N CYS A 514 34.38 29.70 -5.74
CA CYS A 514 33.40 28.86 -5.03
C CYS A 514 33.97 27.55 -4.41
N LEU A 515 35.28 27.48 -4.14
CA LEU A 515 35.93 26.29 -3.59
C LEU A 515 35.35 25.91 -2.22
N ASP A 516 35.06 26.88 -1.35
CA ASP A 516 34.48 26.60 -0.03
C ASP A 516 33.08 25.98 -0.13
N LEU A 517 32.25 26.43 -1.09
CA LEU A 517 30.94 25.86 -1.35
C LEU A 517 31.04 24.44 -1.92
N CYS A 518 31.95 24.24 -2.87
CA CYS A 518 32.28 22.92 -3.41
C CYS A 518 32.65 21.95 -2.27
N TRP A 519 33.56 22.36 -1.40
CA TRP A 519 33.98 21.59 -0.22
C TRP A 519 32.82 21.29 0.72
N PHE A 520 32.03 22.30 1.09
CA PHE A 520 30.89 22.16 1.99
C PHE A 520 29.90 21.11 1.48
N HIS A 521 29.46 21.23 0.23
CA HIS A 521 28.48 20.31 -0.32
C HIS A 521 29.07 18.90 -0.55
N GLY A 522 30.29 18.77 -1.06
CA GLY A 522 30.93 17.47 -1.25
C GLY A 522 31.15 16.71 0.07
N LYS A 523 31.60 17.41 1.12
CA LYS A 523 31.74 16.84 2.47
C LYS A 523 30.42 16.46 3.10
N THR A 524 29.38 17.26 2.89
CA THR A 524 28.04 16.96 3.40
C THR A 524 27.48 15.70 2.76
N ALA A 525 27.64 15.52 1.44
CA ALA A 525 27.22 14.29 0.76
C ALA A 525 27.89 13.03 1.34
N ILE A 526 29.18 13.10 1.64
CA ILE A 526 29.96 12.01 2.25
C ILE A 526 29.58 11.81 3.73
N ALA A 527 29.26 12.88 4.47
CA ALA A 527 28.83 12.78 5.86
C ALA A 527 27.45 12.11 5.98
N LEU A 528 26.55 12.39 5.03
CA LEU A 528 25.22 11.76 4.96
C LEU A 528 25.30 10.28 4.62
N ASP A 529 26.29 9.86 3.82
CA ASP A 529 26.59 8.45 3.57
C ASP A 529 28.08 8.24 3.28
N ALA A 530 28.80 7.71 4.27
CA ALA A 530 30.23 7.46 4.18
C ALA A 530 30.62 6.45 3.08
N HIS A 531 29.68 5.58 2.68
CA HIS A 531 29.87 4.57 1.63
C HIS A 531 29.35 5.04 0.26
N TYR A 532 29.00 6.33 0.12
CA TYR A 532 28.52 6.87 -1.14
C TYR A 532 29.66 7.05 -2.15
N ILE A 533 29.91 6.01 -2.95
CA ILE A 533 30.99 5.94 -3.95
C ILE A 533 31.03 7.19 -4.84
N ASN A 534 29.88 7.57 -5.42
CA ASN A 534 29.81 8.75 -6.30
C ASN A 534 30.12 10.04 -5.53
N GLY A 535 29.75 10.17 -4.26
CA GLY A 535 30.10 11.37 -3.46
C GLY A 535 31.60 11.57 -3.29
N HIS A 536 32.36 10.48 -3.07
CA HIS A 536 33.83 10.55 -3.04
C HIS A 536 34.42 10.85 -4.42
N ARG A 537 33.91 10.21 -5.48
CA ARG A 537 34.33 10.47 -6.88
C ARG A 537 34.05 11.90 -7.31
N ASP A 538 32.87 12.42 -7.03
CA ASP A 538 32.43 13.77 -7.42
C ASP A 538 33.27 14.85 -6.71
N LEU A 539 33.60 14.65 -5.44
CA LEU A 539 34.52 15.54 -4.72
C LEU A 539 35.95 15.45 -5.27
N ALA A 540 36.45 14.25 -5.61
CA ALA A 540 37.77 14.10 -6.24
C ALA A 540 37.84 14.83 -7.59
N VAL A 541 36.87 14.60 -8.47
CA VAL A 541 36.74 15.28 -9.76
C VAL A 541 36.66 16.79 -9.59
N SER A 542 35.87 17.26 -8.62
CA SER A 542 35.73 18.69 -8.35
C SER A 542 37.04 19.32 -7.89
N LEU A 543 37.76 18.66 -6.99
CA LEU A 543 39.07 19.12 -6.50
C LEU A 543 40.15 19.12 -7.58
N LEU A 544 40.13 18.16 -8.51
CA LEU A 544 40.98 18.18 -9.70
C LEU A 544 40.74 19.42 -10.55
N ARG A 545 39.47 19.79 -10.79
CA ARG A 545 39.11 21.04 -11.48
C ARG A 545 39.56 22.28 -10.70
N TYR A 546 39.89 22.20 -9.42
CA TYR A 546 40.49 23.31 -8.67
C TYR A 546 42.03 23.23 -8.57
N GLY A 547 42.67 22.28 -9.26
CA GLY A 547 44.12 22.04 -9.20
C GLY A 547 44.60 21.44 -7.88
N ARG A 548 43.70 20.91 -7.04
CA ARG A 548 44.01 20.36 -5.71
C ARG A 548 44.29 18.85 -5.80
N HIS A 549 45.37 18.49 -6.52
CA HIS A 549 45.66 17.10 -6.90
C HIS A 549 45.82 16.16 -5.70
N ASP A 550 46.60 16.53 -4.68
CA ASP A 550 46.84 15.66 -3.52
C ASP A 550 45.58 15.39 -2.69
N GLU A 551 44.72 16.40 -2.51
CA GLU A 551 43.45 16.22 -1.82
C GLU A 551 42.46 15.40 -2.64
N ALA A 552 42.41 15.63 -3.96
CA ALA A 552 41.59 14.85 -4.87
C ALA A 552 41.98 13.36 -4.85
N PHE A 553 43.28 13.07 -4.84
CA PHE A 553 43.82 11.70 -4.80
C PHE A 553 43.33 10.92 -3.57
N VAL A 554 43.19 11.56 -2.41
CA VAL A 554 42.66 10.92 -1.19
C VAL A 554 41.22 10.45 -1.39
N TYR A 555 40.35 11.27 -1.98
CA TYR A 555 38.94 10.87 -2.22
C TYR A 555 38.81 9.89 -3.37
N PHE A 556 39.67 9.98 -4.37
CA PHE A 556 39.79 8.99 -5.43
C PHE A 556 40.10 7.59 -4.86
N GLN A 557 41.13 7.48 -4.02
CA GLN A 557 41.47 6.22 -3.36
C GLN A 557 40.31 5.67 -2.50
N LYS A 558 39.61 6.54 -1.78
CA LYS A 558 38.41 6.15 -1.00
C LYS A 558 37.30 5.62 -1.91
N ALA A 559 37.01 6.31 -3.01
CA ALA A 559 35.99 5.88 -3.97
C ALA A 559 36.31 4.48 -4.53
N LEU A 560 37.57 4.23 -4.90
CA LEU A 560 38.02 2.92 -5.38
C LEU A 560 37.97 1.83 -4.30
N THR A 561 38.35 2.17 -3.06
CA THR A 561 38.31 1.23 -1.93
C THR A 561 36.87 0.78 -1.64
N ILE A 562 35.89 1.68 -1.79
CA ILE A 562 34.48 1.38 -1.50
C ILE A 562 33.78 0.67 -2.68
N CYS A 563 34.15 0.94 -3.93
CA CYS A 563 33.35 0.53 -5.09
C CYS A 563 33.21 -1.00 -5.25
N GLY A 564 34.16 -1.78 -4.73
CA GLY A 564 34.09 -3.24 -4.59
C GLY A 564 33.95 -4.04 -5.89
N ASN A 565 33.91 -3.37 -7.05
CA ASN A 565 33.77 -3.99 -8.36
C ASN A 565 34.62 -3.28 -9.43
N MET A 566 35.09 -4.06 -10.40
CA MET A 566 36.01 -3.61 -11.46
C MET A 566 35.43 -2.55 -12.38
N GLU A 567 34.14 -2.67 -12.72
CA GLU A 567 33.50 -1.81 -13.70
C GLU A 567 33.36 -0.37 -13.19
N LYS A 568 32.86 -0.23 -11.95
CA LYS A 568 32.76 1.05 -11.27
C LYS A 568 34.14 1.64 -10.97
N GLY A 569 35.12 0.81 -10.62
CA GLY A 569 36.50 1.25 -10.44
C GLY A 569 37.10 1.85 -11.72
N ARG A 570 36.84 1.23 -12.88
CA ARG A 570 37.23 1.78 -14.19
C ARG A 570 36.55 3.11 -14.50
N GLU A 571 35.25 3.22 -14.23
CA GLU A 571 34.51 4.48 -14.40
C GLU A 571 35.15 5.62 -13.59
N ILE A 572 35.34 5.41 -12.27
CA ILE A 572 35.96 6.40 -11.37
C ILE A 572 37.35 6.81 -11.86
N THR A 573 38.14 5.84 -12.31
CA THR A 573 39.49 6.06 -12.85
C THR A 573 39.45 6.91 -14.11
N ASN A 574 38.59 6.57 -15.08
CA ASN A 574 38.46 7.31 -16.32
C ASN A 574 38.00 8.75 -16.08
N ASP A 575 37.03 8.95 -15.20
CA ASP A 575 36.51 10.27 -14.87
C ASP A 575 37.57 11.20 -14.29
N CYS A 576 38.40 10.69 -13.37
CA CYS A 576 39.46 11.48 -12.76
C CYS A 576 40.62 11.72 -13.74
N LEU A 577 41.04 10.68 -14.48
CA LEU A 577 42.13 10.80 -15.45
C LEU A 577 41.77 11.76 -16.59
N GLN A 578 40.52 11.73 -17.08
CA GLN A 578 40.07 12.64 -18.12
C GLN A 578 40.20 14.10 -17.66
N VAL A 579 39.71 14.43 -16.47
CA VAL A 579 39.81 15.80 -15.94
C VAL A 579 41.27 16.20 -15.71
N LEU A 580 42.09 15.28 -15.21
CA LEU A 580 43.51 15.53 -14.98
C LEU A 580 44.26 15.80 -16.30
N GLN A 581 43.89 15.12 -17.39
CA GLN A 581 44.42 15.36 -18.74
C GLN A 581 43.93 16.69 -19.34
N ASP A 582 42.64 16.99 -19.16
CA ASP A 582 42.00 18.19 -19.71
C ASP A 582 42.54 19.48 -19.06
N GLU A 583 42.90 19.45 -17.78
CA GLU A 583 43.36 20.63 -17.05
C GLU A 583 44.78 21.10 -17.43
N GLN A 584 45.44 20.58 -18.48
CA GLN A 584 46.75 21.04 -19.02
C GLN A 584 47.94 21.13 -18.03
N HIS A 585 47.77 20.74 -16.76
CA HIS A 585 48.77 20.88 -15.69
C HIS A 585 49.24 19.53 -15.12
N ALA A 586 48.79 18.40 -15.66
CA ALA A 586 49.21 17.09 -15.20
C ALA A 586 50.43 16.58 -15.97
N ASP A 587 51.51 16.28 -15.26
CA ASP A 587 52.65 15.56 -15.82
C ASP A 587 52.36 14.05 -15.91
N GLU A 588 53.14 13.31 -16.71
CA GLU A 588 53.02 11.85 -16.82
C GLU A 588 53.24 11.13 -15.48
N HIS A 589 53.96 11.76 -14.56
CA HIS A 589 54.18 11.22 -13.22
C HIS A 589 52.86 11.17 -12.42
N GLU A 590 52.09 12.25 -12.42
CA GLU A 590 50.79 12.30 -11.75
C GLU A 590 49.79 11.36 -12.44
N LEU A 591 49.77 11.29 -13.78
CA LEU A 591 48.94 10.30 -14.50
C LEU A 591 49.31 8.86 -14.12
N HIS A 592 50.61 8.56 -13.98
CA HIS A 592 51.09 7.24 -13.57
C HIS A 592 50.63 6.90 -12.15
N ARG A 593 50.78 7.83 -11.19
CA ARG A 593 50.35 7.66 -9.80
C ARG A 593 48.87 7.27 -9.69
N TRP A 594 48.00 7.90 -10.47
CA TRP A 594 46.56 7.60 -10.46
C TRP A 594 46.23 6.26 -11.11
N ARG A 595 46.90 5.92 -12.22
CA ARG A 595 46.76 4.61 -12.87
C ARG A 595 47.23 3.47 -11.97
N GLU A 596 48.36 3.64 -11.28
CA GLU A 596 48.91 2.65 -10.36
C GLU A 596 47.97 2.41 -9.17
N ALA A 597 47.46 3.47 -8.54
CA ALA A 597 46.49 3.35 -7.46
C ALA A 597 45.20 2.64 -7.91
N ALA A 598 44.72 2.91 -9.12
CA ALA A 598 43.58 2.21 -9.69
C ALA A 598 43.85 0.71 -9.85
N LEU A 599 45.02 0.32 -10.37
CA LEU A 599 45.40 -1.08 -10.52
C LEU A 599 45.44 -1.79 -9.15
N ASN A 600 46.09 -1.18 -8.17
CA ASN A 600 46.30 -1.77 -6.84
C ASN A 600 45.02 -1.93 -6.02
N LEU A 601 44.10 -0.95 -6.11
CA LEU A 601 42.89 -0.94 -5.28
C LEU A 601 41.69 -1.65 -5.92
N VAL A 602 41.63 -1.68 -7.26
CA VAL A 602 40.51 -2.30 -7.99
C VAL A 602 40.79 -3.79 -8.27
N ASN A 603 42.06 -4.20 -8.35
CA ASN A 603 42.47 -5.60 -8.57
C ASN A 603 43.38 -6.12 -7.44
N PRO A 604 42.84 -6.54 -6.29
CA PRO A 604 43.66 -7.06 -5.19
C PRO A 604 44.27 -8.45 -5.46
N ALA A 605 44.11 -9.01 -6.66
CA ALA A 605 44.54 -10.36 -7.02
C ALA A 605 45.62 -10.38 -8.11
N VAL A 606 46.76 -9.74 -7.88
CA VAL A 606 48.07 -10.19 -8.40
C VAL A 606 49.16 -9.79 -7.39
N PRO A 607 49.68 -10.70 -6.56
CA PRO A 607 50.98 -10.50 -5.90
C PRO A 607 52.14 -10.55 -6.91
#